data_AF-A0A1Y1K073-F1
#
_entry.id   AF-A0A1Y1K073-F1
#
_cell.length_a   1.000
_cell.length_b   1.000
_cell.length_c   1.000
_cell.angle_alpha   90.00
_cell.angle_beta   90.00
_cell.angle_gamma   90.00
#
_symmetry.space_group_name_H-M   'P 1'
#
loop_
_entity.id
_entity.type
_entity.pdbx_description
1 polymer ?
#
loop_
_entity_poly.entity_id
_entity_poly.type
_entity_poly.pdbx_seq_one_letter_code
_entity_poly.pdbx_strand_id
1 'polypeptide(L)'
;KLLDSQRQELAGVNAQLLEQKELQERALAMLEQERVATLERELWKHQKANEAFQKALREIGEIVTAVARGDLTMKVRMNTVEMDPEITTFKRTINAMMDQLQIFASEVSRVAREVGTEGLLGGQARIGGVDGTWKELTDNVNVMAQNLTDQVREIASVTTAVAHGDLTKKIERPARGEILQLQQTINTMVDQLRTFASEVTRVARDVGTEGI
;
A
#
# COMPACT_ATOMS: atom_id res chain seq x y z
N LYS A 1 -73.35 67.21 -9.47
CA LYS A 1 -72.33 67.79 -8.55
C LYS A 1 -71.74 66.74 -7.60
N LEU A 2 -72.50 66.20 -6.63
CA LEU A 2 -71.97 65.17 -5.71
C LEU A 2 -71.63 63.85 -6.42
N LEU A 3 -72.52 63.36 -7.29
CA LEU A 3 -72.30 62.16 -8.11
C LEU A 3 -71.14 62.29 -9.09
N ASP A 4 -70.90 63.48 -9.64
CA ASP A 4 -69.79 63.74 -10.57
C ASP A 4 -68.44 63.76 -9.82
N SER A 5 -68.43 64.34 -8.61
CA SER A 5 -67.28 64.30 -7.69
C SER A 5 -66.91 62.86 -7.30
N GLN A 6 -67.91 62.04 -6.93
CA GLN A 6 -67.70 60.64 -6.59
C GLN A 6 -67.20 59.82 -7.78
N ARG A 7 -67.68 60.10 -9.01
CA ARG A 7 -67.16 59.45 -10.22
C ARG A 7 -65.71 59.82 -10.50
N GLN A 8 -65.33 61.07 -10.25
CA GLN A 8 -63.97 61.54 -10.47
C GLN A 8 -62.99 60.96 -9.43
N GLU A 9 -63.41 60.85 -8.17
CA GLU A 9 -62.66 60.14 -7.12
C GLU A 9 -62.53 58.65 -7.44
N LEU A 10 -63.62 57.97 -7.83
CA LEU A 10 -63.58 56.55 -8.25
C LEU A 10 -62.67 56.33 -9.46
N ALA A 11 -62.64 57.26 -10.41
CA ALA A 11 -61.72 57.19 -11.55
C ALA A 11 -60.26 57.35 -11.12
N GLY A 12 -59.97 58.25 -10.18
CA GLY A 12 -58.63 58.41 -9.60
C GLY A 12 -58.17 57.18 -8.81
N VAL A 13 -59.05 56.62 -7.98
CA VAL A 13 -58.80 55.38 -7.22
C VAL A 13 -58.59 54.19 -8.16
N ASN A 14 -59.39 54.06 -9.22
CA ASN A 14 -59.20 53.00 -10.22
C ASN A 14 -57.88 53.15 -10.99
N ALA A 15 -57.47 54.37 -11.33
CA ALA A 15 -56.18 54.62 -11.97
C ALA A 15 -55.01 54.25 -11.05
N GLN A 16 -55.08 54.62 -9.76
CA GLN A 16 -54.08 54.24 -8.76
C GLN A 16 -54.03 52.73 -8.52
N LEU A 17 -55.19 52.05 -8.46
CA LEU A 17 -55.26 50.59 -8.35
C LEU A 17 -54.64 49.90 -9.57
N LEU A 18 -54.83 50.45 -10.76
CA LEU A 18 -54.25 49.92 -11.99
C LEU A 18 -52.72 50.07 -11.99
N GLU A 19 -52.22 51.24 -11.59
CA GLU A 19 -50.78 51.51 -11.44
C GLU A 19 -50.14 50.62 -10.36
N GLN A 20 -50.82 50.45 -9.22
CA GLN A 20 -50.37 49.57 -8.15
C GLN A 20 -50.32 48.11 -8.61
N LYS A 21 -51.30 47.67 -9.40
CA LYS A 21 -51.33 46.33 -9.99
C LYS A 21 -50.20 46.12 -10.98
N GLU A 22 -49.93 47.08 -11.87
CA GLU A 22 -48.80 47.01 -12.80
C GLU A 22 -47.45 46.97 -12.06
N LEU A 23 -47.31 47.75 -10.98
CA LEU A 23 -46.11 47.72 -10.13
C LEU A 23 -45.93 46.37 -9.46
N GLN A 24 -47.00 45.76 -8.95
CA GLN A 24 -46.97 44.41 -8.36
C GLN A 24 -46.61 43.34 -9.40
N GLU A 25 -47.19 43.40 -10.60
CA GLU A 25 -46.88 42.46 -11.69
C GLU A 25 -45.42 42.56 -12.12
N ARG A 26 -44.87 43.78 -12.22
CA ARG A 26 -43.45 44.00 -12.51
C ARG A 26 -42.54 43.50 -11.39
N ALA A 27 -42.89 43.76 -10.13
CA ALA A 27 -42.12 43.29 -8.97
C ALA A 27 -42.10 41.75 -8.89
N LEU A 28 -43.24 41.10 -9.15
CA LEU A 28 -43.33 39.64 -9.18
C LEU A 28 -42.47 39.05 -10.30
N ALA A 29 -42.51 39.64 -11.51
CA ALA A 29 -41.69 39.20 -12.64
C ALA A 29 -40.18 39.34 -12.36
N MET A 30 -39.74 40.41 -11.68
CA MET A 30 -38.34 40.56 -11.26
C MET A 30 -37.93 39.50 -10.25
N LEU A 31 -38.76 39.23 -9.24
CA LEU A 31 -38.49 38.19 -8.24
C LEU A 31 -38.40 36.80 -8.87
N GLU A 32 -39.27 36.48 -9.83
CA GLU A 32 -39.21 35.23 -10.58
C GLU A 32 -37.93 35.11 -11.40
N GLN A 33 -37.52 36.17 -12.12
CA GLN A 33 -36.26 36.19 -12.86
C GLN A 33 -35.04 36.01 -11.94
N GLU A 34 -35.01 36.69 -10.79
CA GLU A 34 -33.91 36.56 -9.83
C GLU A 34 -33.83 35.16 -9.22
N ARG A 35 -34.99 34.56 -8.90
CA ARG A 35 -35.06 33.18 -8.40
C ARG A 35 -34.60 32.17 -9.45
N VAL A 36 -35.02 32.33 -10.69
CA VAL A 36 -34.58 31.48 -11.82
C VAL A 36 -33.07 31.62 -12.04
N ALA A 37 -32.53 32.85 -12.09
CA ALA A 37 -31.10 33.08 -12.26
C ALA A 37 -30.26 32.50 -11.11
N THR A 38 -30.81 32.44 -9.90
CA THR A 38 -30.15 31.81 -8.75
C THR A 38 -30.16 30.28 -8.88
N LEU A 39 -31.32 29.69 -9.21
CA LEU A 39 -31.45 28.26 -9.45
C LEU A 39 -30.59 27.77 -10.62
N GLU A 40 -30.50 28.51 -11.71
CA GLU A 40 -29.64 28.19 -12.86
C GLU A 40 -28.16 28.16 -12.46
N ARG A 41 -27.71 29.14 -11.64
CA ARG A 41 -26.35 29.16 -11.11
C ARG A 41 -26.06 27.96 -10.21
N GLU A 42 -27.00 27.57 -9.35
CA GLU A 42 -26.85 26.40 -8.48
C GLU A 42 -26.87 25.09 -9.28
N LEU A 43 -27.81 24.94 -10.21
CA LEU A 43 -27.89 23.78 -11.09
C LEU A 43 -26.60 23.60 -11.88
N TRP A 44 -26.06 24.69 -12.42
CA TRP A 44 -24.79 24.66 -13.15
C TRP A 44 -23.62 24.20 -12.25
N LYS A 45 -23.55 24.68 -11.00
CA LYS A 45 -22.54 24.20 -10.03
C LYS A 45 -22.70 22.71 -9.75
N HIS A 46 -23.91 22.23 -9.53
CA HIS A 46 -24.18 20.81 -9.29
C HIS A 46 -23.85 19.94 -10.51
N GLN A 47 -24.21 20.37 -11.71
CA GLN A 47 -23.87 19.66 -12.95
C GLN A 47 -22.36 19.54 -13.12
N LYS A 48 -21.62 20.65 -12.95
CA LYS A 48 -20.16 20.65 -13.05
C LYS A 48 -19.49 19.75 -12.01
N ALA A 49 -19.98 19.77 -10.77
CA ALA A 49 -19.50 18.88 -9.72
C ALA A 49 -19.77 17.40 -10.06
N ASN A 50 -20.94 17.09 -10.60
CA ASN A 50 -21.28 15.73 -11.03
C ASN A 50 -20.40 15.26 -12.19
N GLU A 51 -20.13 16.10 -13.18
CA GLU A 51 -19.19 15.76 -14.26
C GLU A 51 -17.78 15.48 -13.73
N ALA A 52 -17.29 16.31 -12.80
CA ALA A 52 -16.01 16.12 -12.14
C ALA A 52 -15.96 14.79 -11.35
N PHE A 53 -17.05 14.46 -10.66
CA PHE A 53 -17.19 13.19 -9.93
C PHE A 53 -17.23 11.98 -10.86
N GLN A 54 -17.95 12.04 -11.97
CA GLN A 54 -18.00 10.95 -12.97
C GLN A 54 -16.65 10.73 -13.64
N LYS A 55 -15.90 11.81 -13.90
CA LYS A 55 -14.52 11.71 -14.38
C LYS A 55 -13.63 11.05 -13.32
N ALA A 56 -13.81 11.41 -12.05
CA ALA A 56 -13.06 10.84 -10.95
C ALA A 56 -13.27 9.32 -10.84
N LEU A 57 -14.52 8.87 -10.86
CA LEU A 57 -14.86 7.45 -10.80
C LEU A 57 -14.23 6.64 -11.94
N ARG A 58 -14.20 7.17 -13.16
CA ARG A 58 -13.55 6.50 -14.30
C ARG A 58 -12.05 6.34 -14.10
N GLU A 59 -11.36 7.41 -13.71
CA GLU A 59 -9.91 7.38 -13.47
C GLU A 59 -9.56 6.39 -12.35
N ILE A 60 -10.37 6.34 -11.28
CA ILE A 60 -10.20 5.36 -10.21
C ILE A 60 -10.43 3.94 -10.71
N GLY A 61 -11.47 3.70 -11.52
CA GLY A 61 -11.75 2.40 -12.10
C GLY A 61 -10.57 1.87 -12.93
N GLU A 62 -9.92 2.75 -13.69
CA GLU A 62 -8.71 2.42 -14.45
C GLU A 62 -7.55 2.05 -13.52
N ILE A 63 -7.31 2.84 -12.47
CA ILE A 63 -6.25 2.60 -11.49
C ILE A 63 -6.46 1.28 -10.75
N VAL A 64 -7.69 1.00 -10.28
CA VAL A 64 -8.01 -0.26 -9.59
C VAL A 64 -7.78 -1.45 -10.53
N THR A 65 -8.15 -1.31 -11.81
CA THR A 65 -7.88 -2.34 -12.82
C THR A 65 -6.38 -2.55 -13.04
N ALA A 66 -5.60 -1.47 -13.06
CA ALA A 66 -4.15 -1.53 -13.20
C ALA A 66 -3.48 -2.20 -11.99
N VAL A 67 -3.87 -1.82 -10.77
CA VAL A 67 -3.41 -2.44 -9.52
C VAL A 67 -3.76 -3.92 -9.48
N ALA A 68 -4.97 -4.29 -9.91
CA ALA A 68 -5.36 -5.71 -10.02
C ALA A 68 -4.51 -6.50 -11.02
N ARG A 69 -3.90 -5.84 -11.99
CA ARG A 69 -2.94 -6.43 -12.95
C ARG A 69 -1.48 -6.32 -12.50
N GLY A 70 -1.23 -5.75 -11.31
CA GLY A 70 0.11 -5.57 -10.74
C GLY A 70 0.82 -4.28 -11.12
N ASP A 71 0.17 -3.35 -11.84
CA ASP A 71 0.73 -2.03 -12.10
C ASP A 71 0.42 -1.08 -10.93
N LEU A 72 1.44 -0.85 -10.11
CA LEU A 72 1.38 0.02 -8.93
C LEU A 72 1.89 1.45 -9.21
N THR A 73 2.29 1.74 -10.46
CA THR A 73 2.92 3.02 -10.83
C THR A 73 1.91 4.12 -11.14
N MET A 74 0.66 3.75 -11.41
CA MET A 74 -0.40 4.71 -11.67
C MET A 74 -0.65 5.61 -10.46
N LYS A 75 -1.18 6.81 -10.69
CA LYS A 75 -1.54 7.74 -9.62
C LYS A 75 -2.80 8.48 -10.01
N VAL A 76 -3.63 8.79 -9.02
CA VAL A 76 -4.76 9.69 -9.18
C VAL A 76 -4.23 11.10 -9.42
N ARG A 77 -4.55 11.71 -10.57
CA ARG A 77 -4.04 13.02 -11.02
C ARG A 77 -5.05 14.17 -10.88
N MET A 78 -6.29 13.89 -10.48
CA MET A 78 -7.39 14.87 -10.32
C MET A 78 -6.96 16.22 -9.69
N ASN A 79 -7.35 17.35 -10.30
CA ASN A 79 -7.01 18.69 -9.82
C ASN A 79 -7.97 19.16 -8.70
N THR A 80 -7.41 19.78 -7.66
CA THR A 80 -8.09 20.19 -6.41
C THR A 80 -8.91 21.47 -6.49
N VAL A 81 -8.86 22.18 -7.63
CA VAL A 81 -9.33 23.59 -7.72
C VAL A 81 -10.85 23.72 -7.62
N GLU A 82 -11.61 22.63 -7.78
CA GLU A 82 -13.09 22.67 -7.85
C GLU A 82 -13.78 21.57 -7.03
N MET A 83 -13.05 20.87 -6.17
CA MET A 83 -13.54 19.65 -5.53
C MET A 83 -13.76 19.79 -4.03
N ASP A 84 -14.77 19.07 -3.57
CA ASP A 84 -15.06 18.80 -2.18
C ASP A 84 -13.81 18.30 -1.41
N PRO A 85 -13.56 18.77 -0.17
CA PRO A 85 -12.54 18.21 0.72
C PRO A 85 -12.48 16.67 0.79
N GLU A 86 -13.63 16.00 0.69
CA GLU A 86 -13.74 14.55 0.74
C GLU A 86 -13.05 13.89 -0.46
N ILE A 87 -13.21 14.42 -1.67
CA ILE A 87 -12.55 13.90 -2.87
C ILE A 87 -11.04 14.10 -2.81
N THR A 88 -10.59 15.22 -2.23
CA THR A 88 -9.16 15.49 -2.02
C THR A 88 -8.55 14.49 -1.03
N THR A 89 -9.25 14.21 0.06
CA THR A 89 -8.84 13.22 1.06
C THR A 89 -8.80 11.82 0.46
N PHE A 90 -9.81 11.49 -0.35
CA PHE A 90 -9.90 10.21 -1.04
C PHE A 90 -8.73 9.99 -2.01
N LYS A 91 -8.44 10.98 -2.88
CA LYS A 91 -7.26 10.98 -3.77
C LYS A 91 -5.97 10.71 -2.99
N ARG A 92 -5.77 11.43 -1.89
CA ARG A 92 -4.55 11.30 -1.06
C ARG A 92 -4.42 9.90 -0.49
N THR A 93 -5.51 9.34 0.00
CA THR A 93 -5.56 8.01 0.61
C THR A 93 -5.22 6.92 -0.42
N ILE A 94 -5.81 6.99 -1.62
CA ILE A 94 -5.49 6.04 -2.69
C ILE A 94 -4.02 6.13 -3.08
N ASN A 95 -3.52 7.34 -3.33
CA ASN A 95 -2.13 7.51 -3.76
C ASN A 95 -1.15 7.00 -2.69
N ALA A 96 -1.41 7.30 -1.41
CA ALA A 96 -0.60 6.80 -0.30
C ALA A 96 -0.61 5.27 -0.19
N MET A 97 -1.78 4.63 -0.35
CA MET A 97 -1.89 3.17 -0.39
C MET A 97 -1.08 2.58 -1.56
N MET A 98 -1.12 3.22 -2.73
CA MET A 98 -0.35 2.78 -3.90
C MET A 98 1.16 2.94 -3.70
N ASP A 99 1.61 4.06 -3.10
CA ASP A 99 3.01 4.26 -2.74
C ASP A 99 3.49 3.15 -1.78
N GLN A 100 2.66 2.85 -0.78
CA GLN A 100 2.98 1.81 0.19
C GLN A 100 3.10 0.42 -0.44
N LEU A 101 2.15 0.08 -1.32
CA LEU A 101 2.17 -1.16 -2.10
C LEU A 101 3.42 -1.26 -2.98
N GLN A 102 3.78 -0.18 -3.66
CA GLN A 102 4.92 -0.14 -4.57
C GLN A 102 6.25 -0.34 -3.81
N ILE A 103 6.42 0.35 -2.67
CA ILE A 103 7.59 0.20 -1.80
C ILE A 103 7.64 -1.23 -1.24
N PHE A 104 6.50 -1.77 -0.81
CA PHE A 104 6.47 -3.13 -0.27
C PHE A 104 6.85 -4.17 -1.33
N ALA A 105 6.28 -4.08 -2.53
CA ALA A 105 6.58 -4.99 -3.63
C ALA A 105 8.08 -4.94 -4.01
N SER A 106 8.65 -3.74 -4.12
CA SER A 106 10.07 -3.60 -4.48
C SER A 106 11.00 -4.15 -3.39
N GLU A 107 10.72 -3.88 -2.12
CA GLU A 107 11.53 -4.36 -1.00
C GLU A 107 11.46 -5.89 -0.84
N VAL A 108 10.28 -6.49 -0.98
CA VAL A 108 10.14 -7.95 -0.92
C VAL A 108 10.86 -8.61 -2.10
N SER A 109 10.69 -8.09 -3.32
CA SER A 109 11.43 -8.60 -4.49
C SER A 109 12.95 -8.47 -4.31
N ARG A 110 13.43 -7.36 -3.74
CA ARG A 110 14.85 -7.15 -3.46
C ARG A 110 15.38 -8.16 -2.45
N VAL A 111 14.73 -8.32 -1.30
CA VAL A 111 15.15 -9.26 -0.26
C VAL A 111 15.13 -10.70 -0.76
N ALA A 112 14.09 -11.09 -1.51
CA ALA A 112 13.99 -12.42 -2.11
C ALA A 112 15.15 -12.68 -3.09
N ARG A 113 15.52 -11.68 -3.90
CA ARG A 113 16.66 -11.78 -4.82
C ARG A 113 17.98 -11.85 -4.07
N GLU A 114 18.23 -10.93 -3.14
CA GLU A 114 19.49 -10.87 -2.37
C GLU A 114 19.72 -12.15 -1.57
N VAL A 115 18.77 -12.52 -0.70
CA VAL A 115 18.94 -13.64 0.23
C VAL A 115 18.73 -14.98 -0.47
N GLY A 116 17.71 -15.08 -1.34
CA GLY A 116 17.30 -16.34 -1.94
C GLY A 116 18.02 -16.69 -3.25
N THR A 117 18.45 -15.70 -4.04
CA THR A 117 19.08 -15.96 -5.36
C THR A 117 20.57 -15.62 -5.36
N GLU A 118 20.95 -14.46 -4.83
CA GLU A 118 22.35 -14.01 -4.85
C GLU A 118 23.16 -14.56 -3.66
N GLY A 119 22.49 -15.15 -2.67
CA GLY A 119 23.14 -15.67 -1.46
C GLY A 119 23.73 -14.58 -0.57
N LEU A 120 23.30 -13.32 -0.74
CA LEU A 120 23.66 -12.19 0.10
C LEU A 120 22.86 -12.26 1.42
N LEU A 121 23.34 -13.12 2.31
CA LEU A 121 22.71 -13.37 3.60
C LEU A 121 22.76 -12.11 4.50
N GLY A 122 21.67 -11.85 5.21
CA GLY A 122 21.47 -10.67 6.07
C GLY A 122 20.65 -9.55 5.43
N GLY A 123 20.17 -9.72 4.19
CA GLY A 123 19.23 -8.82 3.56
C GLY A 123 17.90 -8.76 4.33
N GLN A 124 17.39 -7.54 4.56
CA GLN A 124 16.13 -7.28 5.25
C GLN A 124 15.35 -6.18 4.54
N ALA A 125 14.03 -6.30 4.56
CA ALA A 125 13.09 -5.32 4.02
C ALA A 125 13.04 -4.11 4.95
N ARG A 126 13.15 -2.91 4.38
CA ARG A 126 13.15 -1.64 5.11
C ARG A 126 12.03 -0.76 4.60
N ILE A 127 10.86 -0.92 5.20
CA ILE A 127 9.66 -0.20 4.81
C ILE A 127 9.30 0.75 5.95
N GLY A 128 9.42 2.05 5.69
CA GLY A 128 9.13 3.10 6.69
C GLY A 128 7.64 3.46 6.74
N GLY A 129 7.19 3.92 7.91
CA GLY A 129 5.83 4.47 8.07
C GLY A 129 4.70 3.44 7.96
N VAL A 130 5.00 2.15 8.10
CA VAL A 130 4.00 1.08 8.09
C VAL A 130 3.54 0.72 9.49
N ASP A 131 2.22 0.58 9.62
CA ASP A 131 1.55 0.09 10.82
C ASP A 131 0.61 -1.07 10.47
N GLY A 132 0.08 -1.74 11.50
CA GLY A 132 -0.88 -2.82 11.36
C GLY A 132 -0.35 -3.96 10.47
N THR A 133 -1.19 -4.43 9.55
CA THR A 133 -0.87 -5.56 8.66
C THR A 133 0.38 -5.33 7.83
N TRP A 134 0.66 -4.10 7.39
CA TRP A 134 1.87 -3.81 6.60
C TRP A 134 3.16 -4.04 7.39
N LYS A 135 3.13 -3.63 8.67
CA LYS A 135 4.24 -3.88 9.58
C LYS A 135 4.42 -5.37 9.84
N GLU A 136 3.34 -6.07 10.13
CA GLU A 136 3.36 -7.52 10.38
C GLU A 136 3.94 -8.29 9.18
N LEU A 137 3.52 -7.96 7.95
CA LEU A 137 4.05 -8.57 6.74
C LEU A 137 5.55 -8.30 6.56
N THR A 138 5.99 -7.07 6.82
CA THR A 138 7.41 -6.69 6.75
C THR A 138 8.24 -7.47 7.78
N ASP A 139 7.74 -7.57 9.02
CA ASP A 139 8.39 -8.29 10.10
C ASP A 139 8.47 -9.79 9.78
N ASN A 140 7.42 -10.38 9.21
CA ASN A 140 7.40 -11.79 8.79
C ASN A 140 8.43 -12.10 7.69
N VAL A 141 8.56 -11.23 6.67
CA VAL A 141 9.59 -11.37 5.62
C VAL A 141 10.99 -11.29 6.24
N ASN A 142 11.19 -10.37 7.17
CA ASN A 142 12.47 -10.20 7.86
C ASN A 142 12.82 -11.39 8.74
N VAL A 143 11.86 -11.97 9.47
CA VAL A 143 12.06 -13.19 10.26
C VAL A 143 12.44 -14.36 9.35
N MET A 144 11.78 -14.53 8.21
CA MET A 144 12.12 -15.56 7.24
C MET A 144 13.56 -15.39 6.70
N ALA A 145 13.91 -14.19 6.24
CA ALA A 145 15.24 -13.88 5.72
C ALA A 145 16.34 -14.05 6.78
N GLN A 146 16.07 -13.66 8.02
CA GLN A 146 16.99 -13.83 9.15
C GLN A 146 17.22 -15.29 9.49
N ASN A 147 16.14 -16.09 9.57
CA ASN A 147 16.24 -17.52 9.86
C ASN A 147 17.07 -18.24 8.79
N LEU A 148 16.83 -17.98 7.51
CA LEU A 148 17.62 -18.54 6.41
C LEU A 148 19.09 -18.12 6.49
N THR A 149 19.34 -16.82 6.73
CA THR A 149 20.70 -16.28 6.90
C THR A 149 21.46 -16.99 8.00
N ASP A 150 20.85 -17.11 9.16
CA ASP A 150 21.47 -17.71 10.32
C ASP A 150 21.75 -19.20 10.13
N GLN A 151 20.77 -19.93 9.59
CA GLN A 151 20.89 -21.37 9.35
C GLN A 151 21.98 -21.68 8.32
N VAL A 152 22.00 -20.96 7.19
CA VAL A 152 22.99 -21.20 6.12
C VAL A 152 24.39 -20.78 6.57
N ARG A 153 24.55 -19.68 7.31
CA ARG A 153 25.86 -19.26 7.85
C ARG A 153 26.43 -20.27 8.84
N GLU A 154 25.59 -20.82 9.72
CA GLU A 154 26.00 -21.84 10.68
C GLU A 154 26.47 -23.11 9.95
N ILE A 155 25.70 -23.58 8.97
CA ILE A 155 26.07 -24.71 8.12
C ILE A 155 27.41 -24.46 7.43
N ALA A 156 27.58 -23.29 6.80
CA ALA A 156 28.81 -22.93 6.11
C ALA A 156 30.01 -22.87 7.08
N SER A 157 29.82 -22.38 8.30
CA SER A 157 30.89 -22.33 9.31
C SER A 157 31.34 -23.74 9.72
N VAL A 158 30.40 -24.63 10.02
CA VAL A 158 30.71 -26.01 10.43
C VAL A 158 31.35 -26.80 9.30
N THR A 159 30.82 -26.70 8.08
CA THR A 159 31.40 -27.40 6.91
C THR A 159 32.80 -26.87 6.57
N THR A 160 33.03 -25.56 6.74
CA THR A 160 34.37 -24.98 6.61
C THR A 160 35.31 -25.52 7.68
N ALA A 161 34.89 -25.59 8.95
CA ALA A 161 35.72 -26.13 10.03
C ALA A 161 36.12 -27.60 9.76
N VAL A 162 35.15 -28.41 9.34
CA VAL A 162 35.35 -29.81 8.95
C VAL A 162 36.36 -29.94 7.80
N ALA A 163 36.27 -29.08 6.79
CA ALA A 163 37.22 -29.06 5.67
C ALA A 163 38.65 -28.71 6.10
N HIS A 164 38.81 -27.95 7.19
CA HIS A 164 40.10 -27.64 7.81
C HIS A 164 40.55 -28.69 8.85
N GLY A 165 39.80 -29.80 8.99
CA GLY A 165 40.12 -30.88 9.92
C GLY A 165 39.63 -30.66 11.35
N ASP A 166 38.92 -29.57 11.65
CA ASP A 166 38.27 -29.37 12.94
C ASP A 166 36.94 -30.11 12.99
N LEU A 167 37.00 -31.37 13.43
CA LEU A 167 35.83 -32.24 13.62
C LEU A 167 35.18 -32.07 15.00
N THR A 168 35.54 -31.01 15.73
CA THR A 168 34.94 -30.69 17.03
C THR A 168 33.67 -29.84 16.89
N LYS A 169 33.50 -29.14 15.77
CA LYS A 169 32.37 -28.26 15.50
C LYS A 169 31.12 -29.02 15.05
N LYS A 170 29.97 -28.59 15.56
CA LYS A 170 28.65 -29.06 15.16
C LYS A 170 27.70 -27.89 15.01
N ILE A 171 26.65 -28.10 14.21
CA ILE A 171 25.56 -27.15 14.08
C ILE A 171 24.68 -27.29 15.32
N GLU A 172 24.60 -26.24 16.13
CA GLU A 172 23.84 -26.23 17.41
C GLU A 172 22.59 -25.36 17.37
N ARG A 173 22.46 -24.47 16.37
CA ARG A 173 21.30 -23.59 16.28
C ARG A 173 19.99 -24.39 16.14
N PRO A 174 18.88 -23.90 16.74
CA PRO A 174 17.58 -24.50 16.54
C PRO A 174 17.15 -24.44 15.08
N ALA A 175 16.75 -25.58 14.53
CA ALA A 175 16.12 -25.69 13.22
C ALA A 175 14.85 -26.53 13.31
N ARG A 176 14.01 -26.44 12.28
CA ARG A 176 12.78 -27.23 12.14
C ARG A 176 12.62 -27.70 10.69
N GLY A 177 11.78 -28.71 10.48
CA GLY A 177 11.48 -29.23 9.14
C GLY A 177 12.72 -29.73 8.41
N GLU A 178 12.82 -29.40 7.12
CA GLU A 178 13.91 -29.84 6.23
C GLU A 178 15.28 -29.34 6.68
N ILE A 179 15.35 -28.14 7.28
CA ILE A 179 16.63 -27.60 7.78
C ILE A 179 17.13 -28.41 8.98
N LEU A 180 16.23 -28.91 9.84
CA LEU A 180 16.63 -29.79 10.94
C LEU A 180 17.19 -31.12 10.41
N GLN A 181 16.57 -31.69 9.38
CA GLN A 181 17.08 -32.91 8.75
C GLN A 181 18.46 -32.70 8.13
N LEU A 182 18.68 -31.56 7.47
CA LEU A 182 19.98 -31.18 6.92
C LEU A 182 21.02 -31.03 8.04
N GLN A 183 20.68 -30.32 9.12
CA GLN A 183 21.53 -30.17 10.30
C GLN A 183 21.93 -31.53 10.89
N GLN A 184 20.98 -32.44 11.08
CA GLN A 184 21.24 -33.79 11.60
C GLN A 184 22.15 -34.60 10.68
N THR A 185 21.92 -34.51 9.36
CA THR A 185 22.74 -35.17 8.35
C THR A 185 24.18 -34.69 8.41
N ILE A 186 24.40 -33.38 8.48
CA ILE A 186 25.74 -32.79 8.58
C ILE A 186 26.41 -33.19 9.89
N ASN A 187 25.72 -33.08 11.03
CA ASN A 187 26.29 -33.45 12.32
C ASN A 187 26.67 -34.95 12.38
N THR A 188 25.86 -35.82 11.78
CA THR A 188 26.16 -37.25 11.67
C THR A 188 27.40 -37.51 10.80
N MET A 189 27.53 -36.81 9.68
CA MET A 189 28.74 -36.87 8.85
C MET A 189 29.98 -36.44 9.65
N VAL A 190 29.91 -35.37 10.45
CA VAL A 190 31.03 -34.94 11.31
C VAL A 190 31.43 -36.04 12.30
N ASP A 191 30.45 -36.69 12.94
CA ASP A 191 30.70 -37.79 13.88
C ASP A 191 31.37 -39.00 13.22
N GLN A 192 30.91 -39.35 12.01
CA GLN A 192 31.50 -40.44 11.23
C GLN A 192 32.94 -40.13 10.82
N LEU A 193 33.21 -38.93 10.32
CA LEU A 193 34.57 -38.49 9.98
C LEU A 193 35.49 -38.51 11.19
N ARG A 194 35.00 -38.08 12.36
CA ARG A 194 35.77 -38.07 13.60
C ARG A 194 36.17 -39.46 14.04
N THR A 195 35.23 -40.40 13.97
CA THR A 195 35.46 -41.81 14.30
C THR A 195 36.44 -42.44 13.31
N PHE A 196 36.30 -42.14 12.02
CA PHE A 196 37.23 -42.62 11.00
C PHE A 196 38.65 -42.09 11.24
N ALA A 197 38.82 -40.80 11.54
CA ALA A 197 40.12 -40.20 11.83
C ALA A 197 40.79 -40.83 13.07
N SER A 198 40.02 -41.16 14.12
CA SER A 198 40.56 -41.85 15.29
C SER A 198 40.99 -43.29 14.96
N GLU A 199 40.21 -44.01 14.15
CA GLU A 199 40.55 -45.37 13.73
C GLU A 199 41.80 -45.41 12.85
N VAL A 200 41.95 -44.48 11.90
CA VAL A 200 43.17 -44.38 11.08
C VAL A 200 44.40 -44.10 11.95
N THR A 201 44.27 -43.21 12.93
CA THR A 201 45.37 -42.90 13.87
C THR A 201 45.73 -44.12 14.72
N ARG A 202 44.73 -44.91 15.15
CA ARG A 202 44.94 -46.16 15.89
C ARG A 202 45.64 -47.20 15.02
N VAL A 203 45.12 -47.50 13.83
CA VAL A 203 45.70 -48.47 12.90
C VAL A 203 47.11 -48.09 12.49
N ALA A 204 47.38 -46.81 12.23
CA ALA A 204 48.74 -46.35 11.93
C ALA A 204 49.72 -46.58 13.09
N ARG A 205 49.26 -46.45 14.34
CA ARG A 205 50.08 -46.80 15.52
C ARG A 205 50.31 -48.30 15.61
N ASP A 206 49.25 -49.10 15.52
CA ASP A 206 49.31 -50.55 15.69
C ASP A 206 50.23 -51.19 14.63
N VAL A 207 50.05 -50.84 13.36
CA VAL A 207 50.91 -51.30 12.25
C VAL A 207 52.34 -50.76 12.38
N GLY A 208 52.51 -49.54 12.88
CA GLY A 208 53.83 -48.95 13.14
C GLY A 208 54.58 -49.63 14.30
N THR A 209 53.86 -50.21 15.27
CA THR A 209 54.45 -50.93 16.40
C THR A 209 54.66 -52.42 16.14
N GLU A 210 53.85 -53.05 15.28
CA GLU A 210 54.02 -54.45 14.87
C GLU A 210 55.03 -54.63 13.71
N GLY A 211 55.46 -53.55 13.07
CA GLY A 211 56.40 -53.54 11.93
C GLY A 211 57.88 -53.34 12.27
N ILE A 212 58.29 -53.40 13.54
CA ILE A 212 59.70 -53.41 13.98
C ILE A 212 60.12 -54.83 14.36
#